data_AF-A0A8T4LM98-F1
#
_entry.id   AF-A0A8T4LM98-F1
#
_cell.length_a   1.000
_cell.length_b   1.000
_cell.length_c   1.000
_cell.angle_alpha   90.00
_cell.angle_beta   90.00
_cell.angle_gamma   90.00
#
_symmetry.space_group_name_H-M   'P 1'
#
loop_
_entity.id
_entity.type
_entity.pdbx_description
1 polymer ?
#
loop_
_entity_poly.entity_id
_entity_poly.type
_entity_poly.pdbx_seq_one_letter_code
_entity_poly.pdbx_strand_id
1 'polypeptide(L)'
;MDVFENVDDEVKSRIIERWKTMSESDKTHFINQVSLALSVWGSDEQGKQLVVEILRAMVSNGSSTLADFGLYAEKTLQSINDGVLKAKIRRASLILDGYRIKNSLPSEPHKEIGI
;
A
#
# COMPACT_ATOMS: atom_id res chain seq x y z
N MET A 1 -17.94 4.83 12.17
CA MET A 1 -17.70 5.49 10.87
C MET A 1 -16.55 4.71 10.25
N ASP A 2 -16.74 4.13 9.08
CA ASP A 2 -15.73 3.25 8.48
C ASP A 2 -14.59 4.11 7.92
N VAL A 3 -13.32 3.77 8.17
CA VAL A 3 -12.14 4.47 7.60
C VAL A 3 -12.31 4.79 6.12
N PHE A 4 -12.91 3.88 5.37
CA PHE A 4 -13.08 4.02 3.92
C PHE A 4 -14.11 5.08 3.51
N GLU A 5 -15.03 5.47 4.40
CA GLU A 5 -16.01 6.53 4.16
C GLU A 5 -15.31 7.90 4.05
N ASN A 6 -14.24 8.10 4.82
CA ASN A 6 -13.46 9.35 4.90
C ASN A 6 -12.43 9.53 3.78
N VAL A 7 -12.43 8.66 2.77
CA VAL A 7 -11.57 8.81 1.58
C VAL A 7 -12.28 9.67 0.55
N ASP A 8 -11.60 10.72 0.08
CA ASP A 8 -12.13 11.65 -0.92
C ASP A 8 -12.56 10.90 -2.19
N ASP A 9 -13.66 11.34 -2.80
CA ASP A 9 -14.24 10.66 -3.96
C ASP A 9 -13.31 10.64 -5.18
N GLU A 10 -12.44 11.64 -5.32
CA GLU A 10 -11.39 11.65 -6.35
C GLU A 10 -10.39 10.49 -6.15
N VAL A 11 -9.92 10.29 -4.91
CA VAL A 11 -8.98 9.20 -4.59
C VAL A 11 -9.65 7.85 -4.82
N LYS A 12 -10.90 7.67 -4.35
CA LYS A 12 -11.69 6.45 -4.61
C LYS A 12 -11.81 6.18 -6.11
N SER A 13 -12.16 7.19 -6.90
CA SER A 13 -12.34 7.07 -8.35
C SER A 13 -11.05 6.63 -9.03
N ARG A 14 -9.91 7.26 -8.71
CA ARG A 14 -8.60 6.91 -9.30
C ARG A 14 -8.13 5.51 -8.90
N ILE A 15 -8.41 5.05 -7.67
CA ILE A 15 -8.14 3.67 -7.25
C ILE A 15 -8.99 2.69 -8.07
N ILE A 16 -10.29 2.96 -8.23
CA ILE A 16 -11.21 2.11 -8.99
C ILE A 16 -10.80 2.04 -10.46
N GLU A 17 -10.42 3.16 -11.07
CA GLU A 17 -9.93 3.19 -12.45
C GLU A 17 -8.69 2.32 -12.64
N ARG A 18 -7.69 2.44 -11.75
CA ARG A 18 -6.51 1.58 -11.76
C ARG A 18 -6.85 0.11 -11.57
N TRP A 19 -7.72 -0.19 -10.60
CA TRP A 19 -8.17 -1.56 -10.36
C TRP A 19 -8.80 -2.19 -11.60
N LYS A 20 -9.64 -1.42 -12.33
CA LYS A 20 -10.31 -1.91 -13.54
C LYS A 20 -9.34 -2.19 -14.69
N THR A 21 -8.21 -1.50 -14.77
CA THR A 21 -7.22 -1.66 -15.85
C THR A 21 -6.11 -2.66 -15.51
N MET A 22 -6.02 -3.10 -14.26
CA MET A 22 -5.04 -4.10 -13.81
C MET A 22 -5.36 -5.51 -14.35
N SER A 23 -4.30 -6.26 -14.64
CA SER A 23 -4.41 -7.70 -14.89
C SER A 23 -4.88 -8.44 -13.63
N GLU A 24 -5.45 -9.64 -13.77
CA GLU A 24 -5.82 -10.47 -12.62
C GLU A 24 -4.61 -10.85 -11.75
N SER A 25 -3.43 -10.98 -12.37
CA SER A 25 -2.17 -11.19 -11.63
C SER A 25 -1.85 -9.99 -10.73
N ASP A 26 -1.92 -8.76 -11.27
CA ASP A 26 -1.63 -7.55 -10.50
C ASP A 26 -2.64 -7.34 -9.36
N LYS A 27 -3.92 -7.63 -9.61
CA LYS A 27 -4.97 -7.60 -8.58
C LYS A 27 -4.65 -8.58 -7.46
N THR A 28 -4.23 -9.79 -7.82
CA THR A 28 -3.81 -10.82 -6.87
C THR A 28 -2.59 -10.38 -6.06
N HIS A 29 -1.59 -9.76 -6.70
CA HIS A 29 -0.42 -9.23 -5.99
C HIS A 29 -0.78 -8.10 -5.04
N PHE A 30 -1.68 -7.21 -5.44
CA PHE A 30 -2.18 -6.14 -4.55
C PHE A 30 -2.89 -6.72 -3.34
N ILE A 31 -3.87 -7.62 -3.54
CA ILE A 31 -4.61 -8.27 -2.45
C ILE A 31 -3.64 -8.96 -1.48
N ASN A 32 -2.72 -9.77 -2.00
CA ASN A 32 -1.77 -10.50 -1.17
C ASN A 32 -0.87 -9.57 -0.36
N GLN A 33 -0.37 -8.48 -0.96
CA GLN A 33 0.43 -7.49 -0.24
C GLN A 33 -0.38 -6.81 0.87
N VAL A 34 -1.63 -6.41 0.61
CA VAL A 34 -2.50 -5.82 1.65
C VAL A 34 -2.79 -6.82 2.76
N SER A 35 -3.10 -8.08 2.44
CA SER A 35 -3.36 -9.12 3.44
C SER A 35 -2.13 -9.41 4.30
N LEU A 36 -0.93 -9.49 3.70
CA LEU A 36 0.32 -9.67 4.44
C LEU A 36 0.58 -8.48 5.35
N ALA A 37 0.37 -7.25 4.88
CA ALA A 37 0.55 -6.05 5.67
C ALA A 37 -0.40 -6.02 6.89
N LEU A 38 -1.70 -6.25 6.67
CA LEU A 38 -2.72 -6.28 7.73
C LEU A 38 -2.50 -7.43 8.73
N SER A 39 -1.88 -8.54 8.33
CA SER A 39 -1.49 -9.61 9.28
C SER A 39 -0.46 -9.16 10.32
N VAL A 40 0.28 -8.07 10.03
CA VAL A 40 1.29 -7.49 10.92
C VAL A 40 0.75 -6.24 11.62
N TRP A 41 0.06 -5.36 10.89
CA TRP A 41 -0.45 -4.10 11.44
C TRP A 41 -1.67 -4.31 12.34
N GLY A 42 -2.48 -5.32 12.03
CA GLY A 42 -3.82 -5.51 12.55
C GLY A 42 -4.86 -5.21 11.46
N SER A 43 -6.00 -5.89 11.49
CA SER A 43 -7.16 -5.59 10.63
C SER A 43 -8.18 -4.66 11.29
N ASP A 44 -7.77 -4.01 12.38
CA ASP A 44 -8.53 -3.00 13.09
C ASP A 44 -8.53 -1.66 12.34
N GLU A 45 -9.18 -0.66 12.94
CA GLU A 45 -9.30 0.68 12.35
C GLU A 45 -7.94 1.30 12.02
N GLN A 46 -6.94 1.08 12.88
CA GLN A 46 -5.59 1.63 12.69
C GLN A 46 -4.88 0.99 11.49
N GLY A 47 -4.98 -0.34 11.35
CA GLY A 47 -4.41 -1.03 10.18
C GLY A 47 -5.09 -0.63 8.86
N LYS A 48 -6.40 -0.45 8.88
CA LYS A 48 -7.16 0.06 7.71
C LYS A 48 -6.77 1.50 7.35
N GLN A 49 -6.56 2.35 8.35
CA GLN A 49 -6.08 3.73 8.16
C GLN A 49 -4.74 3.76 7.43
N LEU A 50 -3.80 2.89 7.80
CA LEU A 50 -2.50 2.78 7.12
C LEU A 50 -2.65 2.36 5.66
N VAL A 51 -3.52 1.38 5.37
CA VAL A 51 -3.81 0.97 3.97
C VAL A 51 -4.33 2.16 3.17
N VAL A 52 -5.27 2.94 3.73
CA VAL A 52 -5.81 4.13 3.08
C VAL A 52 -4.75 5.20 2.83
N GLU A 53 -3.87 5.47 3.80
CA GLU A 53 -2.78 6.43 3.63
C GLU A 53 -1.81 6.02 2.53
N ILE A 54 -1.48 4.74 2.44
CA ILE A 54 -0.64 4.20 1.36
C ILE A 54 -1.34 4.35 0.01
N LEU A 55 -2.62 4.01 -0.08
CA LEU A 55 -3.40 4.17 -1.31
C LEU A 55 -3.47 5.64 -1.76
N ARG A 56 -3.66 6.58 -0.82
CA ARG A 56 -3.57 8.03 -1.11
C ARG A 56 -2.21 8.39 -1.69
N ALA A 57 -1.12 7.95 -1.05
CA ALA A 57 0.23 8.22 -1.53
C ALA A 57 0.47 7.65 -2.94
N MET A 58 0.01 6.43 -3.22
CA MET A 58 0.10 5.81 -4.54
C MET A 58 -0.64 6.60 -5.62
N VAL A 59 -1.82 7.14 -5.29
CA VAL A 59 -2.62 7.97 -6.20
C VAL A 59 -1.92 9.31 -6.47
N SER A 60 -1.48 9.99 -5.42
CA SER A 60 -0.80 11.29 -5.52
C SER A 60 0.52 11.20 -6.30
N ASN A 61 1.30 10.14 -6.08
CA ASN A 61 2.60 9.97 -6.73
C ASN A 61 2.54 9.29 -8.11
N GLY A 62 1.34 9.09 -8.65
CA GLY A 62 1.17 8.68 -10.03
C GLY A 62 1.56 7.23 -10.36
N SER A 63 1.61 6.32 -9.37
CA SER A 63 1.82 4.88 -9.63
C SER A 63 0.86 4.37 -10.70
N SER A 64 1.35 3.56 -11.64
CA SER A 64 0.52 2.98 -12.70
C SER A 64 -0.27 1.74 -12.23
N THR A 65 0.11 1.13 -11.10
CA THR A 65 -0.47 -0.13 -10.62
C THR A 65 -0.57 -0.20 -9.10
N LEU A 66 -1.64 -0.84 -8.60
CA LEU A 66 -1.78 -1.10 -7.17
C LEU A 66 -0.84 -2.23 -6.70
N ALA A 67 -0.25 -3.01 -7.61
CA ALA A 67 0.75 -4.03 -7.28
C ALA A 67 2.03 -3.44 -6.66
N ASP A 68 2.24 -2.13 -6.72
CA ASP A 68 3.37 -1.43 -6.07
C ASP A 68 3.13 -1.09 -4.59
N PHE A 69 2.02 -1.55 -4.00
CA PHE A 69 1.66 -1.26 -2.60
C PHE A 69 2.82 -1.44 -1.60
N GLY A 70 3.57 -2.55 -1.70
CA GLY A 70 4.70 -2.82 -0.81
C GLY A 70 5.81 -1.77 -0.84
N LEU A 71 6.04 -1.13 -1.99
CA LEU A 71 7.04 -0.07 -2.13
C LEU A 71 6.62 1.22 -1.44
N TYR A 72 5.32 1.51 -1.44
CA TYR A 72 4.78 2.71 -0.79
C TYR A 72 4.67 2.53 0.73
N ALA A 73 4.37 1.31 1.20
CA ALA A 73 4.32 0.98 2.62
C ALA A 73 5.62 1.32 3.35
N GLU A 74 6.77 1.05 2.72
CA GLU A 74 8.07 1.43 3.28
C GLU A 74 8.26 2.95 3.33
N LYS A 75 7.81 3.70 2.33
CA LYS A 75 7.98 5.15 2.32
C LYS A 75 7.11 5.87 3.35
N THR A 76 5.94 5.30 3.66
CA THR A 76 5.09 5.77 4.77
C THR A 76 5.79 5.68 6.14
N LEU A 77 6.90 4.93 6.28
CA LEU A 77 7.71 4.91 7.51
C LEU A 77 8.32 6.27 7.88
N GLN A 78 8.55 7.14 6.91
CA GLN A 78 9.28 8.40 7.12
C GLN A 78 8.42 9.46 7.82
N SER A 79 7.09 9.35 7.76
CA SER A 79 6.15 10.33 8.33
C SER A 79 5.61 9.95 9.72
N ILE A 80 5.92 8.76 10.26
CA ILE A 80 5.34 8.26 11.51
C ILE A 80 6.31 8.41 12.70
N ASN A 81 5.84 9.11 13.74
CA ASN A 81 6.59 9.37 14.98
C ASN A 81 6.33 8.36 16.12
N ASP A 82 5.33 7.47 15.99
CA ASP A 82 5.05 6.41 16.96
C ASP A 82 6.05 5.25 16.80
N GLY A 83 6.85 4.97 17.83
CA GLY A 83 7.89 3.94 17.80
C GLY A 83 7.39 2.50 17.67
N VAL A 84 6.23 2.18 18.25
CA VAL A 84 5.64 0.83 18.18
C VAL A 84 5.03 0.59 16.80
N LEU A 85 4.29 1.58 16.30
CA LEU A 85 3.70 1.52 14.97
C LEU A 85 4.78 1.45 13.89
N LYS A 86 5.85 2.26 14.03
CA LYS A 86 7.01 2.24 13.12
C LYS A 86 7.68 0.87 13.07
N ALA A 87 7.80 0.18 14.20
CA ALA A 87 8.35 -1.18 14.24
C ALA A 87 7.46 -2.20 13.51
N LYS A 88 6.13 -2.11 13.69
CA LYS A 88 5.17 -2.95 12.95
C LYS A 88 5.22 -2.71 11.45
N ILE A 89 5.29 -1.44 11.03
CA ILE A 89 5.40 -1.09 9.60
C ILE A 89 6.71 -1.60 9.02
N ARG A 90 7.84 -1.42 9.72
CA ARG A 90 9.14 -1.94 9.27
C ARG A 90 9.12 -3.46 9.10
N ARG A 91 8.49 -4.17 10.05
CA ARG A 91 8.33 -5.63 9.96
C ARG A 91 7.48 -6.03 8.74
N ALA A 92 6.39 -5.33 8.49
CA ALA A 92 5.57 -5.59 7.30
C ALA A 92 6.34 -5.29 6.01
N SER A 93 7.08 -4.19 5.94
CA SER A 93 7.91 -3.85 4.77
C SER A 93 8.89 -4.97 4.41
N LEU A 94 9.57 -5.57 5.40
CA LEU A 94 10.45 -6.72 5.17
C LEU A 94 9.71 -7.96 4.62
N ILE A 95 8.50 -8.24 5.13
CA ILE A 95 7.67 -9.34 4.64
C ILE A 95 7.20 -9.07 3.20
N LEU A 96 6.81 -7.83 2.90
CA LEU A 96 6.38 -7.41 1.58
C LEU A 96 7.53 -7.46 0.58
N ASP A 97 8.73 -7.04 0.96
CA ASP A 97 9.93 -7.15 0.13
C ASP A 97 10.24 -8.62 -0.20
N GLY A 98 10.22 -9.51 0.80
CA GLY A 98 10.36 -10.95 0.57
C GLY A 98 9.29 -11.52 -0.36
N TYR A 99 8.03 -11.07 -0.24
CA TYR A 99 6.96 -11.44 -1.18
C TYR A 99 7.24 -10.94 -2.60
N ARG A 100 7.67 -9.70 -2.75
CA ARG A 100 7.98 -9.08 -4.06
C ARG A 100 9.12 -9.82 -4.75
N ILE A 101 10.22 -10.09 -4.03
CA ILE A 101 11.37 -10.86 -4.53
C ILE A 101 10.92 -12.25 -5.00
N LYS A 102 10.15 -12.97 -4.17
CA LYS A 102 9.65 -14.31 -4.49
C LYS A 102 8.82 -14.34 -5.78
N ASN A 103 8.07 -13.27 -6.05
CA ASN A 103 7.19 -13.17 -7.21
C ASN A 103 7.80 -12.35 -8.36
N SER A 104 9.09 -12.01 -8.29
CA SER A 104 9.79 -11.19 -9.31
C SER A 104 9.09 -9.86 -9.62
N LEU A 105 8.47 -9.24 -8.61
CA LEU A 105 7.87 -7.92 -8.73
C LEU A 105 8.96 -6.84 -8.74
N PRO A 106 8.75 -5.70 -9.44
CA PRO A 106 9.72 -4.61 -9.48
C PRO A 106 10.18 -4.16 -8.09
N SER A 107 11.47 -3.91 -7.91
CA SER A 107 12.01 -3.39 -6.64
C SER A 107 11.89 -1.87 -6.53
N GLU A 108 11.63 -1.20 -7.65
CA GLU A 108 11.46 0.24 -7.74
C GLU A 108 10.07 0.57 -8.32
N PRO A 109 9.46 1.69 -7.89
CA PRO A 109 8.17 2.09 -8.41
C PRO A 109 8.31 2.54 -9.86
N HIS A 110 7.30 2.29 -10.69
CA HIS A 110 7.29 2.65 -12.11
C HIS A 110 7.40 4.17 -12.39
N LYS A 111 7.29 5.02 -11.35
CA LYS A 111 7.62 6.44 -11.37
C LYS A 111 8.47 6.79 -10.15
N GLU A 112 9.41 7.71 -10.32
CA GLU A 112 10.09 8.34 -9.18
C GLU A 112 9.03 8.87 -8.21
N ILE A 113 9.13 8.42 -6.97
CA ILE A 113 8.26 8.90 -5.90
C ILE A 113 8.80 10.27 -5.52
N GLY A 114 8.15 11.31 -6.05
CA GLY A 114 8.37 12.69 -5.62
C GLY A 114 7.91 12.86 -4.18
N ILE A 115 8.79 13.45 -3.36
CA ILE A 115 8.50 13.83 -1.97
C ILE A 115 7.86 15.21 -1.99
#